data_AF-A0A848T736-F1
#
_entry.id   AF-A0A848T736-F1
#
_cell.length_a   1.000
_cell.length_b   1.000
_cell.length_c   1.000
_cell.angle_alpha   90.00
_cell.angle_beta   90.00
_cell.angle_gamma   90.00
#
_symmetry.space_group_name_H-M   'P 1'
#
loop_
_entity.id
_entity.type
_entity.pdbx_description
1 polymer ?
#
loop_
_entity_poly.entity_id
_entity_poly.type
_entity_poly.pdbx_seq_one_letter_code
_entity_poly.pdbx_strand_id
1 'polypeptide(L)'
;GEIIVPVAHMAALNQDTVWTWNAIGKRKGAWALDNDAPEATEGFLLNHIIHELLPPRGDGLRWSNSDPITGQAAWFDLRVRVEKTAAPQESQPAHPPQKSPVGPAPDVVKRKVGA
;
A
#
# COMPACT_ATOMS: atom_id res chain seq x y z
N GLY A 1 -6.77 -5.04 -7.91
CA GLY A 1 -5.54 -5.75 -7.54
C GLY A 1 -5.82 -6.70 -6.41
N GLU A 2 -4.78 -7.36 -5.90
CA GLU A 2 -4.81 -8.22 -4.71
C GLU A 2 -3.54 -8.02 -3.89
N ILE A 3 -3.60 -8.31 -2.59
CA ILE A 3 -2.47 -8.26 -1.66
C ILE A 3 -2.53 -9.48 -0.75
N ILE A 4 -1.39 -9.94 -0.26
CA ILE A 4 -1.30 -11.02 0.73
C ILE A 4 -0.69 -10.43 2.00
N VAL A 5 -1.45 -10.46 3.09
CA VAL A 5 -1.08 -9.82 4.35
C VAL A 5 -1.44 -10.72 5.55
N PRO A 6 -0.69 -10.62 6.65
CA PRO A 6 -1.12 -11.18 7.93
C PRO A 6 -2.45 -10.54 8.37
N VAL A 7 -3.34 -11.36 8.93
CA VAL A 7 -4.61 -10.88 9.48
C VAL A 7 -4.78 -11.37 10.90
N ALA A 8 -5.44 -10.56 11.73
CA ALA A 8 -5.77 -10.89 13.10
C ALA A 8 -7.23 -10.55 13.39
N HIS A 9 -7.86 -11.33 14.26
CA HIS A 9 -9.22 -11.04 14.73
C HIS A 9 -9.22 -9.85 15.69
N MET A 10 -10.15 -8.91 15.50
CA MET A 10 -10.33 -7.73 16.34
C MET A 10 -11.82 -7.58 16.71
N ALA A 11 -12.18 -7.88 17.95
CA ALA A 11 -13.57 -7.94 18.40
C ALA A 11 -14.31 -6.59 18.38
N ALA A 12 -13.57 -5.48 18.36
CA ALA A 12 -14.15 -4.13 18.31
C ALA A 12 -14.54 -3.67 16.89
N LEU A 13 -14.27 -4.46 15.85
CA LEU A 13 -14.65 -4.11 14.47
C LEU A 13 -16.11 -4.50 14.19
N ASN A 14 -16.75 -3.71 13.34
CA ASN A 14 -18.02 -4.09 12.74
C ASN A 14 -17.85 -5.41 11.96
N GLN A 15 -18.87 -6.27 12.01
CA GLN A 15 -18.81 -7.67 11.53
C GLN A 15 -18.26 -7.83 10.11
N ASP A 16 -18.62 -6.92 9.19
CA ASP A 16 -18.25 -7.01 7.77
C ASP A 16 -17.24 -5.92 7.35
N THR A 17 -16.40 -5.47 8.29
CA THR A 17 -15.40 -4.43 8.06
C THR A 17 -13.99 -4.93 8.37
N VAL A 18 -13.07 -4.71 7.43
CA VAL A 18 -11.64 -4.90 7.65
C VAL A 18 -11.02 -3.56 7.96
N TRP A 19 -10.16 -3.53 8.98
CA TRP A 19 -9.39 -2.34 9.32
C TRP A 19 -7.90 -2.62 9.16
N THR A 20 -7.20 -1.64 8.61
CA THR A 20 -5.74 -1.63 8.52
C THR A 20 -5.25 -0.20 8.69
N TRP A 21 -4.03 -0.06 9.18
CA TRP A 21 -3.28 1.17 8.97
C TRP A 21 -3.07 1.40 7.48
N ASN A 22 -2.76 2.65 7.14
CA ASN A 22 -2.29 2.99 5.80
C ASN A 22 -0.90 2.37 5.61
N ALA A 23 -0.88 1.12 5.14
CA ALA A 23 0.29 0.27 5.14
C ALA A 23 1.38 0.87 4.23
N ILE A 24 2.60 0.99 4.80
CA ILE A 24 3.72 1.72 4.19
C ILE A 24 4.62 0.73 3.42
N GLY A 25 4.04 0.04 2.44
CA GLY A 25 4.81 -0.74 1.47
C GLY A 25 5.56 0.20 0.52
N LYS A 26 6.84 -0.10 0.26
CA LYS A 26 7.68 0.63 -0.69
C LYS A 26 8.37 -0.33 -1.64
N ARG A 27 8.44 0.05 -2.91
CA ARG A 27 9.18 -0.72 -3.90
C ARG A 27 10.69 -0.69 -3.59
N LYS A 28 11.37 -1.83 -3.68
CA LYS A 28 12.83 -1.96 -3.56
C LYS A 28 13.56 -0.91 -4.41
N GLY A 29 14.55 -0.23 -3.81
CA GLY A 29 15.31 0.84 -4.46
C GLY A 29 14.61 2.21 -4.56
N ALA A 30 13.37 2.35 -4.08
CA ALA A 30 12.70 3.66 -4.01
C ALA A 30 13.44 4.61 -3.08
N TRP A 31 13.91 5.75 -3.59
CA TRP A 31 14.65 6.76 -2.80
C TRP A 31 15.85 6.17 -2.03
N ALA A 32 16.63 5.30 -2.69
CA ALA A 32 17.74 4.55 -2.10
C ALA A 32 17.34 3.64 -0.91
N LEU A 33 16.07 3.23 -0.84
CA LEU A 33 15.64 2.18 0.07
C LEU A 33 16.38 0.87 -0.24
N ASP A 34 16.91 0.26 0.82
CA ASP A 34 17.53 -1.06 0.75
C ASP A 34 16.55 -2.11 0.20
N ASN A 35 17.06 -3.09 -0.54
CA ASN A 35 16.25 -4.15 -1.10
C ASN A 35 15.66 -5.07 -0.02
N ASP A 36 16.30 -5.13 1.15
CA ASP A 36 15.92 -5.98 2.27
C ASP A 36 15.23 -5.16 3.39
N ALA A 37 14.93 -3.88 3.15
CA ALA A 37 14.22 -3.04 4.11
C ALA A 37 12.82 -3.60 4.42
N PRO A 38 12.34 -3.54 5.68
CA PRO A 38 11.01 -4.05 6.05
C PRO A 38 9.87 -3.42 5.24
N GLU A 39 9.97 -2.15 4.85
CA GLU A 39 8.97 -1.52 3.98
C GLU A 39 8.86 -2.20 2.61
N ALA A 40 9.90 -2.90 2.16
CA ALA A 40 9.93 -3.62 0.88
C ALA A 40 9.63 -5.12 1.00
N THR A 41 9.97 -5.74 2.14
CA THR A 41 9.86 -7.19 2.33
C THR A 41 8.67 -7.62 3.19
N GLU A 42 8.20 -6.75 4.10
CA GLU A 42 7.11 -7.03 5.04
C GLU A 42 5.93 -6.05 4.89
N GLY A 43 6.21 -4.81 4.48
CA GLY A 43 5.21 -3.77 4.23
C GLY A 43 4.44 -4.02 2.94
N PHE A 44 3.14 -3.73 2.94
CA PHE A 44 2.28 -3.79 1.75
C PHE A 44 1.68 -2.43 1.45
N LEU A 45 1.21 -2.20 0.23
CA LEU A 45 0.59 -0.94 -0.17
C LEU A 45 -0.90 -1.15 -0.43
N LEU A 46 -1.76 -0.61 0.43
CA LEU A 46 -3.22 -0.71 0.30
C LEU A 46 -3.73 -0.09 -1.01
N ASN A 47 -3.08 0.97 -1.49
CA ASN A 47 -3.48 1.67 -2.72
C ASN A 47 -3.50 0.74 -3.93
N HIS A 48 -2.77 -0.38 -3.93
CA HIS A 48 -2.81 -1.36 -5.02
C HIS A 48 -4.19 -1.98 -5.25
N ILE A 49 -5.04 -2.03 -4.21
CA ILE A 49 -6.39 -2.60 -4.30
C ILE A 49 -7.49 -1.54 -4.39
N ILE A 50 -7.16 -0.26 -4.20
CA ILE A 50 -8.10 0.86 -4.38
C ILE A 50 -8.15 1.22 -5.87
N HIS A 51 -9.33 1.14 -6.47
CA HIS A 51 -9.50 1.46 -7.89
C HIS A 51 -9.73 2.96 -8.08
N GLU A 52 -9.11 3.53 -9.11
CA GLU A 52 -9.29 4.94 -9.52
C GLU A 52 -10.67 5.23 -10.09
N LEU A 53 -11.44 4.20 -10.44
CA LEU A 53 -12.75 4.32 -11.08
C LEU A 53 -13.81 3.60 -10.26
N LEU A 54 -15.01 4.18 -10.20
CA LEU A 54 -16.18 3.53 -9.63
C LEU A 54 -16.60 2.31 -10.48
N PRO A 55 -17.37 1.38 -9.88
CA PRO A 55 -18.00 0.30 -10.63
C PRO A 55 -18.82 0.85 -11.81
N PRO A 56 -18.84 0.16 -12.97
CA PRO A 56 -19.67 0.56 -14.10
C PRO A 56 -21.15 0.66 -13.71
N ARG A 57 -21.84 1.70 -14.16
CA ARG A 57 -23.26 1.97 -13.84
C ARG A 57 -24.24 1.69 -15.00
N GLY A 58 -23.74 1.27 -16.16
CA GLY A 58 -24.56 0.97 -17.34
C GLY A 58 -24.96 2.19 -18.18
N ASP A 59 -24.46 3.37 -17.85
CA ASP A 59 -24.65 4.64 -18.57
C ASP A 59 -23.63 4.88 -19.70
N GLY A 60 -22.75 3.90 -19.95
CA GLY A 60 -21.67 4.00 -20.93
C GLY A 60 -20.46 4.80 -20.45
N LEU A 61 -20.45 5.30 -19.21
CA LEU A 61 -19.37 6.10 -18.65
C LEU A 61 -18.57 5.31 -17.60
N ARG A 62 -17.31 5.70 -17.42
CA ARG A 62 -16.44 5.24 -16.33
C ARG A 62 -16.09 6.41 -15.42
N TRP A 63 -16.80 6.49 -14.30
CA TRP A 63 -16.67 7.58 -13.35
C TRP A 63 -15.42 7.45 -12.50
N SER A 64 -14.75 8.58 -12.25
CA SER A 64 -13.64 8.68 -11.30
C SER A 64 -14.11 8.34 -9.89
N ASN A 65 -13.29 7.58 -9.14
CA ASN A 65 -13.44 7.35 -7.72
C ASN A 65 -12.79 8.50 -6.93
N SER A 66 -13.34 9.69 -7.14
CA SER A 66 -12.92 10.93 -6.49
C SER A 66 -14.16 11.70 -6.09
N ASP A 67 -14.07 12.51 -5.05
CA ASP A 67 -15.12 13.45 -4.70
C ASP A 67 -15.44 14.34 -5.93
N PRO A 68 -16.70 14.38 -6.41
CA PRO A 68 -17.04 15.03 -7.67
C PRO A 68 -16.97 16.56 -7.61
N ILE A 69 -16.85 17.16 -6.42
CA ILE A 69 -16.80 18.61 -6.24
C ILE A 69 -15.36 19.10 -6.14
N THR A 70 -14.54 18.41 -5.33
CA THR A 70 -13.18 18.83 -4.99
C THR A 70 -12.11 18.08 -5.78
N GLY A 71 -12.44 16.93 -6.38
CA GLY A 71 -11.48 16.05 -7.05
C GLY A 71 -10.58 15.25 -6.09
N GLN A 72 -10.81 15.31 -4.77
CA GLN A 72 -10.02 14.54 -3.82
C GLN A 72 -10.21 13.04 -4.03
N ALA A 73 -9.11 12.28 -4.00
CA ALA A 73 -9.14 10.83 -4.16
C ALA A 73 -10.00 10.19 -3.05
N ALA A 74 -11.01 9.43 -3.45
CA ALA A 74 -11.88 8.75 -2.50
C ALA A 74 -11.24 7.44 -2.06
N TRP A 75 -11.08 7.29 -0.74
CA TRP A 75 -10.60 6.06 -0.10
C TRP A 75 -11.75 5.28 0.57
N PHE A 76 -12.98 5.68 0.27
CA PHE A 76 -14.21 5.06 0.71
C PHE A 76 -14.77 4.14 -0.39
N ASP A 77 -15.70 3.25 -0.01
CA ASP A 77 -16.38 2.28 -0.90
C ASP A 77 -15.52 1.15 -1.50
N LEU A 78 -14.33 0.88 -0.94
CA LEU A 78 -13.58 -0.33 -1.26
C LEU A 78 -14.27 -1.57 -0.67
N ARG A 79 -14.75 -2.47 -1.53
CA ARG A 79 -15.16 -3.82 -1.13
C ARG A 79 -14.03 -4.81 -1.41
N VAL A 80 -13.73 -5.64 -0.42
CA VAL A 80 -12.70 -6.68 -0.52
C VAL A 80 -13.31 -8.06 -0.25
N ARG A 81 -12.66 -9.08 -0.77
CA ARG A 81 -12.87 -10.48 -0.38
C ARG A 81 -11.59 -10.96 0.30
N VAL A 82 -11.73 -11.64 1.44
CA VAL A 82 -10.59 -12.20 2.17
C VAL A 82 -10.60 -13.71 2.01
N GLU A 83 -9.48 -14.27 1.60
CA GLU A 83 -9.28 -15.70 1.41
C GLU A 83 -7.97 -16.12 2.10
N LYS A 84 -7.98 -17.28 2.76
CA LYS A 84 -6.75 -17.83 3.35
C LYS A 84 -5.82 -18.31 2.24
N THR A 85 -4.54 -18.03 2.40
CA THR A 85 -3.49 -18.48 1.48
C THR A 85 -2.22 -18.82 2.27
N ALA A 86 -1.21 -19.38 1.58
CA ALA A 86 0.11 -19.60 2.14
C ALA A 86 0.82 -18.26 2.44
N ALA A 87 1.60 -18.22 3.51
CA ALA A 87 2.42 -17.06 3.82
C ALA A 87 3.48 -16.87 2.71
N PRO A 88 3.59 -15.67 2.12
CA PRO A 88 4.59 -15.41 1.09
C PRO A 88 5.96 -15.22 1.74
N GLN A 89 7.04 -15.38 0.95
CA GLN A 89 8.41 -15.11 1.41
C GLN A 89 8.67 -13.62 1.63
N GLU A 90 7.98 -12.78 0.86
CA GLU A 90 8.02 -11.32 0.95
C GLU A 90 6.66 -10.75 0.54
N SER A 91 6.42 -9.47 0.86
CA SER A 91 5.23 -8.72 0.51
C SER A 91 4.83 -8.88 -0.96
N GLN A 92 3.54 -9.11 -1.19
CA GLN A 92 2.95 -9.21 -2.53
C GLN A 92 1.95 -8.08 -2.80
N PRO A 93 1.90 -7.56 -4.03
CA PRO A 93 2.70 -7.96 -5.20
C PRO A 93 4.16 -7.47 -5.13
N ALA A 94 5.09 -8.38 -5.41
CA ALA A 94 6.51 -8.05 -5.50
C ALA A 94 6.86 -7.54 -6.91
N HIS A 95 7.29 -6.27 -6.99
CA HIS A 95 7.78 -5.68 -8.24
C HIS A 95 9.31 -5.70 -8.29
N PRO A 96 9.94 -5.81 -9.47
CA PRO A 96 11.40 -5.73 -9.59
C PRO A 96 11.94 -4.43 -8.99
N PRO A 97 13.14 -4.41 -8.38
CA PRO A 97 13.73 -3.19 -7.85
C PRO A 97 13.79 -2.07 -8.89
N GLN A 98 13.55 -0.84 -8.46
CA GLN A 98 13.70 0.33 -9.32
C GLN A 98 15.04 1.02 -9.06
N LYS A 99 15.61 1.63 -10.10
CA LYS A 99 16.85 2.38 -9.98
C LYS A 99 16.61 3.65 -9.16
N SER A 100 17.34 3.78 -8.05
CA SER A 100 17.32 5.00 -7.25
C SER A 100 17.93 6.18 -8.03
N PRO A 101 17.31 7.38 -8.00
CA PRO A 101 17.92 8.59 -8.55
C PRO A 101 19.00 9.20 -7.65
N VAL A 102 19.13 8.70 -6.42
CA VAL A 102 20.14 9.13 -5.43
C VAL A 102 21.03 7.95 -5.03
N GLY A 103 22.27 8.24 -4.63
CA GLY A 103 23.20 7.23 -4.13
C GLY A 103 22.73 6.59 -2.82
N PRO A 104 23.37 5.46 -2.41
CA PRO A 104 23.08 4.83 -1.13
C PRO A 104 23.34 5.78 0.04
N ALA A 105 22.52 5.65 1.08
CA ALA A 105 22.73 6.39 2.32
C ALA A 105 24.02 5.89 3.02
N PRO A 106 24.73 6.77 3.75
CA PRO A 106 25.85 6.33 4.58
C PRO A 106 25.36 5.48 5.75
N ASP A 107 26.12 4.44 6.11
CA ASP A 107 25.80 3.55 7.25
C ASP A 107 25.69 4.30 8.59
N VAL A 108 26.41 5.43 8.71
CA VAL A 108 26.45 6.25 9.92
C VAL A 108 26.09 7.69 9.59
N VAL A 109 24.92 8.12 10.07
CA VAL A 109 24.50 9.53 10.01
C VAL A 109 24.95 10.23 11.29
N LYS A 110 25.99 11.07 11.21
CA LYS A 110 26.39 11.94 12.33
C LYS A 110 25.72 13.31 12.19
N ARG A 111 24.88 13.67 13.14
CA ARG A 111 24.40 15.07 13.30
C ARG A 111 25.23 15.77 14.35
N LYS A 112 25.75 16.96 14.04
CA LYS A 112 26.22 17.88 15.06
C LYS A 112 25.00 18.48 15.75
N VAL A 113 24.90 18.30 17.06
CA VAL A 113 23.84 18.89 17.90
C VAL A 113 24.51 19.93 18.79
N GLY A 114 24.07 21.19 18.72
CA GLY A 114 24.69 22.30 19.44
C GLY A 114 25.83 23.00 18.66
N ALA A 115 26.26 24.16 19.19
CA ALA A 115 27.40 24.92 18.70
C ALA A 115 28.73 24.21 18.96
#